data_AF-A0AAN8EDV9-F1
#
_entry.id   AF-A0AAN8EDV9-F1
#
_cell.length_a   1.000
_cell.length_b   1.000
_cell.length_c   1.000
_cell.angle_alpha   90.00
_cell.angle_beta   90.00
_cell.angle_gamma   90.00
#
_symmetry.space_group_name_H-M   'P 1'
#
loop_
_entity.id
_entity.type
_entity.pdbx_description
1 polymer ?
#
loop_
_entity_poly.entity_id
_entity_poly.type
_entity_poly.pdbx_seq_one_letter_code
_entity_poly.pdbx_strand_id
1 'polypeptide(L)'
;MLVTFIYTIGDLESVLATPTGFPYIQVFYNATGSKGGATAMTMILVLSSVANAMTNMATASRQLWAFARDGGVPFHTTFAKVPARFEVPMNGK
;
A
#
# COMPACT_ATOMS: atom_id res chain seq x y z
N MET A 1 -9.03 5.08 -11.90
CA MET A 1 -7.87 4.28 -12.34
C MET A 1 -8.16 2.78 -12.34
N LEU A 2 -8.86 2.23 -11.33
CA LEU A 2 -9.24 0.81 -11.33
C LEU A 2 -10.23 0.46 -12.47
N VAL A 3 -11.26 1.30 -12.69
CA VAL A 3 -12.28 1.07 -13.74
C VAL A 3 -11.65 1.05 -15.15
N THR A 4 -10.79 2.01 -15.46
CA THR A 4 -10.08 2.05 -16.74
C THR A 4 -9.16 0.85 -16.94
N PHE A 5 -8.44 0.44 -15.89
CA PHE A 5 -7.55 -0.73 -15.95
C PHE A 5 -8.31 -2.03 -16.25
N ILE A 6 -9.48 -2.22 -15.63
CA ILE A 6 -10.33 -3.40 -15.89
C ILE A 6 -10.81 -3.42 -17.35
N TYR A 7 -11.15 -2.26 -17.92
CA TYR A 7 -11.56 -2.16 -19.32
C TYR A 7 -10.42 -2.40 -20.33
N THR A 8 -9.16 -2.18 -19.94
CA THR A 8 -8.00 -2.29 -20.83
C THR A 8 -7.18 -3.57 -20.65
N ILE A 9 -7.58 -4.47 -19.74
CA ILE A 9 -6.84 -5.69 -19.40
C ILE A 9 -6.76 -6.69 -20.56
N GLY A 10 -7.74 -6.68 -21.47
CA GLY A 10 -7.88 -7.67 -22.53
C GLY A 10 -8.43 -8.99 -22.00
N ASP A 11 -7.77 -10.11 -22.33
CA ASP A 11 -8.19 -11.44 -21.89
C ASP A 11 -7.91 -11.65 -20.39
N LEU A 12 -8.98 -11.83 -19.62
CA LEU A 12 -8.93 -11.97 -18.17
C LEU A 12 -8.40 -13.34 -17.73
N GLU A 13 -8.66 -14.42 -18.49
CA GLU A 13 -8.23 -15.77 -18.11
C GLU A 13 -6.71 -15.90 -18.16
N SER A 14 -6.07 -15.40 -19.23
CA SER A 14 -4.60 -15.43 -19.34
C SER A 14 -3.90 -14.56 -18.30
N VAL A 15 -4.51 -13.44 -17.90
CA VAL A 15 -3.99 -12.54 -16.87
C VAL A 15 -4.17 -13.12 -15.46
N LEU A 16 -5.24 -13.85 -15.19
CA LEU A 16 -5.47 -14.55 -13.92
C LEU A 16 -4.62 -15.82 -13.79
N ALA A 17 -4.42 -16.57 -14.87
CA ALA A 17 -3.60 -17.78 -14.91
C ALA A 17 -2.09 -17.50 -15.01
N THR A 18 -1.69 -16.24 -14.82
CA THR A 18 -0.31 -15.80 -15.02
C THR A 18 0.65 -16.40 -13.98
N PRO A 19 1.82 -16.92 -14.40
CA PRO A 19 2.80 -17.53 -13.51
C PRO A 19 3.52 -16.53 -12.59
N THR A 20 3.37 -15.22 -12.80
CA THR A 20 3.94 -14.19 -11.91
C THR A 20 3.14 -13.98 -10.62
N GLY A 21 1.91 -14.53 -10.53
CA GLY A 21 1.01 -14.36 -9.37
C GLY A 21 0.43 -12.96 -9.20
N PHE A 22 0.85 -11.99 -10.03
CA PHE A 22 0.36 -10.61 -10.00
C PHE A 22 -0.16 -10.19 -11.38
N PRO A 23 -1.49 -10.17 -11.57
CA PRO A 23 -2.17 -9.82 -12.82
C PRO A 23 -1.64 -8.58 -13.53
N TYR A 24 -1.35 -7.50 -12.78
CA TYR A 24 -0.93 -6.23 -13.36
C TYR A 24 0.44 -6.29 -14.05
N ILE A 25 1.32 -7.20 -13.65
CA ILE A 25 2.64 -7.38 -14.30
C ILE A 25 2.45 -7.95 -15.70
N GLN A 26 1.52 -8.90 -15.86
CA GLN A 26 1.18 -9.46 -17.17
C GLN A 26 0.54 -8.40 -18.08
N VAL A 27 -0.31 -7.53 -17.53
CA VAL A 27 -0.91 -6.44 -18.30
C VAL A 27 0.15 -5.47 -18.83
N PHE A 28 1.15 -5.12 -18.01
CA PHE A 28 2.27 -4.29 -18.50
C PHE A 28 3.13 -4.99 -19.53
N TYR A 29 3.29 -6.31 -19.41
CA TYR A 29 3.96 -7.10 -20.44
C TYR A 29 3.17 -7.10 -21.75
N ASN A 30 1.86 -7.34 -21.69
CA ASN A 30 0.97 -7.35 -22.84
C ASN A 30 0.91 -5.97 -23.52
N ALA A 31 0.93 -4.88 -22.75
CA ALA A 31 0.91 -3.51 -23.28
C ALA A 31 2.26 -3.06 -23.87
N THR A 32 3.39 -3.50 -23.30
CA THR A 32 4.72 -3.01 -23.68
C THR A 32 5.42 -3.92 -24.71
N GLY A 33 5.05 -5.21 -24.76
CA GLY A 33 5.69 -6.21 -25.63
C GLY A 33 7.15 -6.53 -25.29
N SER A 34 7.69 -5.95 -24.21
CA SER A 34 9.08 -6.11 -23.77
C SER A 34 9.17 -6.36 -22.27
N LYS A 35 9.97 -7.37 -21.89
CA LYS A 35 10.23 -7.72 -20.48
C LYS A 35 10.90 -6.57 -19.72
N GLY A 36 11.80 -5.83 -20.37
CA GLY A 36 12.51 -4.70 -19.74
C GLY A 36 11.56 -3.54 -19.42
N GLY A 37 10.70 -3.17 -20.37
CA GLY A 37 9.73 -2.08 -20.16
C GLY A 37 8.68 -2.43 -19.10
N ALA A 38 8.14 -3.65 -19.12
CA ALA A 38 7.21 -4.12 -18.10
C ALA A 38 7.83 -4.14 -16.68
N THR A 39 9.11 -4.50 -16.58
CA THR A 39 9.85 -4.51 -15.30
C THR A 39 10.06 -3.09 -14.78
N ALA A 40 10.45 -2.15 -15.63
CA ALA A 40 10.64 -0.74 -15.24
C ALA A 40 9.34 -0.10 -14.73
N MET A 41 8.22 -0.32 -15.44
CA MET A 41 6.90 0.16 -15.01
C MET A 41 6.47 -0.46 -13.68
N THR A 42 6.73 -1.77 -13.50
CA THR A 42 6.44 -2.47 -12.24
C THR A 42 7.27 -1.90 -11.08
N MET A 43 8.56 -1.62 -11.28
CA MET A 43 9.42 -1.03 -10.25
C MET A 43 8.90 0.31 -9.72
N ILE A 44 8.42 1.18 -10.61
CA ILE A 44 7.87 2.49 -10.22
C ILE A 44 6.67 2.32 -9.27
N LEU A 45 5.80 1.36 -9.55
CA LEU A 45 4.65 1.06 -8.69
C LEU A 45 5.06 0.46 -7.35
N VAL A 46 6.06 -0.42 -7.34
CA VAL A 46 6.58 -1.02 -6.10
C VAL A 46 7.15 0.08 -5.18
N LEU A 47 7.98 0.97 -5.72
CA LEU A 47 8.55 2.08 -4.96
C LEU A 47 7.45 3.00 -4.40
N SER A 48 6.46 3.33 -5.22
CA SER A 48 5.31 4.14 -4.79
C SER A 48 4.48 3.45 -3.71
N SER A 49 4.32 2.13 -3.81
CA SER A 49 3.57 1.33 -2.83
C SER A 49 4.24 1.31 -1.46
N VAL A 50 5.58 1.24 -1.41
CA VAL A 50 6.34 1.31 -0.16
C VAL A 50 6.15 2.68 0.51
N ALA A 51 6.27 3.77 -0.25
CA ALA A 51 6.05 5.12 0.28
C ALA A 51 4.61 5.31 0.81
N ASN A 52 3.62 4.76 0.08
CA ASN A 52 2.22 4.78 0.51
C ASN A 52 2.01 3.97 1.79
N ALA A 53 2.63 2.79 1.92
CA ALA A 53 2.53 1.97 3.13
C ALA A 53 3.04 2.72 4.38
N MET A 54 4.18 3.41 4.27
CA MET A 54 4.70 4.25 5.35
C MET A 54 3.75 5.38 5.73
N THR A 55 3.17 6.05 4.73
CA THR A 55 2.22 7.16 4.94
C THR A 55 0.93 6.67 5.60
N ASN A 56 0.42 5.51 5.19
CA ASN A 56 -0.75 4.88 5.81
C ASN A 56 -0.48 4.50 7.26
N MET A 57 0.68 3.91 7.56
CA MET A 57 1.07 3.60 8.93
C MET A 57 1.15 4.85 9.80
N ALA A 58 1.76 5.94 9.28
CA ALA A 58 1.84 7.21 9.99
C ALA A 58 0.45 7.83 10.22
N THR A 59 -0.42 7.78 9.21
CA THR A 59 -1.78 8.31 9.30
C THR A 59 -2.64 7.53 10.28
N ALA A 60 -2.62 6.20 10.19
CA ALA A 60 -3.33 5.31 11.11
C ALA A 60 -2.86 5.53 12.56
N SER A 61 -1.56 5.73 12.78
CA SER A 61 -1.02 6.03 14.11
C SER A 61 -1.55 7.36 14.67
N ARG A 62 -1.65 8.41 13.83
CA ARG A 62 -2.25 9.71 14.23
C ARG A 62 -3.75 9.59 14.52
N GLN A 63 -4.48 8.84 13.69
CA GLN A 63 -5.90 8.57 13.90
C GLN A 63 -6.12 7.83 15.22
N LEU A 64 -5.30 6.80 15.48
CA LEU A 64 -5.35 6.03 16.72
C LEU A 64 -5.05 6.90 17.95
N TRP A 65 -4.04 7.78 17.86
CA TRP A 65 -3.73 8.72 18.93
C TRP A 65 -4.88 9.69 19.21
N ALA A 66 -5.51 10.25 18.18
CA ALA A 66 -6.65 11.16 18.34
C ALA A 66 -7.83 10.45 19.03
N PHE A 67 -8.15 9.22 18.63
CA PHE A 67 -9.18 8.41 19.31
C PHE A 67 -8.80 8.03 20.75
N ALA A 68 -7.51 7.75 21.02
CA ALA A 68 -7.02 7.47 22.36
C ALA A 68 -7.08 8.70 23.28
N ARG A 69 -6.79 9.90 22.78
CA ARG A 69 -6.94 11.14 23.53
C ARG A 69 -8.39 11.36 23.98
N ASP A 70 -9.34 11.02 23.12
CA ASP A 70 -10.77 11.20 23.37
C ASP A 70 -11.40 10.01 24.13
N GLY A 71 -10.58 9.04 24.59
CA GLY A 71 -11.04 7.88 25.38
C GLY A 71 -11.78 6.81 24.57
N GLY A 72 -11.74 6.86 23.24
CA GLY A 72 -12.52 6.02 22.34
C GLY A 72 -11.97 4.61 22.09
N VAL A 73 -10.84 4.22 22.69
CA VAL A 73 -10.20 2.89 22.49
C VAL A 73 -9.82 2.22 23.82
N PRO A 74 -9.89 0.87 23.91
CA PRO A 74 -9.36 0.15 25.06
C PRO A 74 -7.84 0.40 25.17
N PHE A 75 -7.33 0.59 26.40
CA PHE A 75 -5.94 1.02 26.69
C PHE A 75 -5.58 2.43 26.17
N HIS A 76 -6.54 3.35 26.13
CA HIS A 76 -6.36 4.75 25.71
C HIS A 76 -5.16 5.45 26.37
N THR A 77 -4.86 5.17 27.64
CA THR A 77 -3.70 5.76 28.36
C THR A 77 -2.35 5.38 27.76
N THR A 78 -2.23 4.20 27.16
CA THR A 78 -1.00 3.72 26.52
C THR A 78 -0.86 4.28 25.10
N PHE A 79 -1.96 4.30 24.33
CA PHE A 79 -1.96 4.82 22.96
C PHE A 79 -1.99 6.36 22.87
N ALA A 80 -2.43 7.05 23.92
CA ALA A 80 -2.36 8.51 24.01
C ALA A 80 -0.96 9.03 24.35
N LYS A 81 -0.05 8.15 24.81
CA LYS A 81 1.30 8.51 25.24
C LYS A 81 2.24 8.54 24.03
N VAL A 82 2.60 9.74 23.58
CA VAL A 82 3.58 9.94 22.49
C VAL A 82 4.97 10.18 23.09
N PRO A 83 5.98 9.34 22.80
CA PRO A 83 7.34 9.57 23.27
C PRO A 83 7.98 10.78 22.56
N ALA A 84 8.66 11.68 23.30
CA ALA A 84 9.22 12.92 22.76
C ALA A 84 10.26 12.76 21.62
N ARG A 85 10.77 11.55 21.40
CA ARG A 85 11.77 11.24 20.37
C ARG A 85 11.16 10.78 19.04
N PHE A 86 9.94 10.27 19.05
CA PHE A 86 9.22 9.82 17.86
C PHE A 86 7.80 10.37 17.94
N GLU A 87 7.41 11.24 17.02
CA GLU A 87 6.06 11.86 16.93
C GLU A 87 4.95 10.85 16.57
N VAL A 88 5.18 9.57 16.88
CA VAL A 88 4.32 8.44 16.58
C VAL A 88 4.18 7.64 17.87
N PRO A 89 2.95 7.26 18.29
CA PRO A 89 2.74 6.42 19.47
C PRO A 89 3.31 5.01 19.23
N MET A 90 4.60 4.83 19.50
CA MET A 90 5.24 3.52 19.56
C MET A 90 5.07 2.96 20.96
N ASN A 91 4.38 1.83 21.08
CA ASN A 91 4.38 1.03 22.31
C ASN A 91 5.66 0.19 22.35
N GLY A 92 6.80 0.86 22.57
CA GLY A 92 8.08 0.21 22.86
C GLY A 92 8.19 -0.01 24.36
N LYS A 93 8.34 -1.27 24.78
CA LYS A 93 8.88 -1.57 26.11
C LYS A 93 10.30 -1.04 26.22
#